data_AF-A0A7W7VP71-F1
#
_entry.id   AF-A0A7W7VP71-F1
#
_cell.length_a   1.000
_cell.length_b   1.000
_cell.length_c   1.000
_cell.angle_alpha   90.00
_cell.angle_beta   90.00
_cell.angle_gamma   90.00
#
_symmetry.space_group_name_H-M   'P 1'
#
loop_
_entity.id
_entity.type
_entity.pdbx_description
1 polymer ?
#
loop_
_entity_poly.entity_id
_entity_poly.type
_entity_poly.pdbx_seq_one_letter_code
_entity_poly.pdbx_strand_id
1 'polypeptide(L)'
;MTTTDNDRDPFDWLTIPDILTDLDIPEHDWREWESTGQAPSGVIFPDGQVRISRLAYDRWLDQLPDYTAPLTDTETAYGVIRHAIRHAGDRGLSRDEVCELFCDHLDTTTIDETLNVLLKTGCCLPTTINANGRTVTRYRYWGPR
;
A
#
# COMPACT_ATOMS: atom_id res chain seq x y z
N MET A 1 -25.29 11.40 21.31
CA MET A 1 -24.78 10.59 22.43
C MET A 1 -23.33 10.30 22.13
N THR A 2 -22.43 10.86 22.93
CA THR A 2 -20.97 10.82 22.79
C THR A 2 -20.44 9.47 23.25
N THR A 3 -19.89 8.66 22.33
CA THR A 3 -19.15 7.46 22.71
C THR A 3 -17.76 7.88 23.13
N THR A 4 -17.50 7.68 24.42
CA THR A 4 -16.31 8.05 25.16
C THR A 4 -15.06 7.32 24.63
N ASP A 5 -14.19 8.04 23.94
CA ASP A 5 -12.78 7.71 23.68
C ASP A 5 -11.98 7.86 25.00
N ASN A 6 -12.18 6.95 25.97
CA ASN A 6 -11.52 7.04 27.29
C ASN A 6 -11.22 5.67 27.92
N ASP A 7 -11.17 4.61 27.12
CA ASP A 7 -10.84 3.24 27.57
C ASP A 7 -9.52 2.71 26.98
N ARG A 8 -8.72 3.58 26.35
CA ARG A 8 -7.36 3.20 25.91
C ARG A 8 -6.41 3.45 27.06
N ASP A 9 -6.26 2.46 27.94
CA ASP A 9 -5.25 2.50 28.99
C ASP A 9 -3.85 2.66 28.36
N PRO A 10 -3.11 3.75 28.63
CA PRO A 10 -1.80 4.00 28.01
C PRO A 10 -0.73 2.97 28.46
N PHE A 11 -1.04 2.20 29.50
CA PHE A 11 -0.23 1.11 30.03
C PHE A 11 -0.57 -0.26 29.44
N ASP A 12 -1.54 -0.32 28.52
CA ASP A 12 -1.89 -1.56 27.84
C ASP A 12 -0.74 -2.03 26.93
N TRP A 13 -0.62 -3.34 26.76
CA TRP A 13 0.45 -3.96 25.99
C TRP A 13 -0.15 -4.68 24.80
N LEU A 14 0.08 -4.13 23.62
CA LEU A 14 -0.39 -4.70 22.37
C LEU A 14 0.56 -5.80 21.90
N THR A 15 -0.02 -6.89 21.45
CA THR A 15 0.72 -7.95 20.76
C THR A 15 0.80 -7.61 19.28
N ILE A 16 1.81 -8.13 18.59
CA ILE A 16 1.93 -7.98 17.12
C ILE A 16 0.61 -8.31 16.40
N PRO A 17 -0.08 -9.45 16.65
CA PRO A 17 -1.34 -9.75 15.95
C PRO A 17 -2.46 -8.74 16.24
N ASP A 18 -2.48 -8.11 17.42
CA ASP A 18 -3.43 -7.05 17.74
C ASP A 18 -3.15 -5.79 16.90
N ILE A 19 -1.87 -5.43 16.77
CA ILE A 19 -1.41 -4.30 15.95
C ILE A 19 -1.68 -4.55 14.46
N LEU A 20 -1.41 -5.76 13.95
CA LEU A 20 -1.72 -6.13 12.57
C LEU A 20 -3.22 -5.99 12.27
N THR A 21 -4.06 -6.35 13.25
CA THR A 21 -5.53 -6.22 13.13
C THR A 21 -5.96 -4.75 13.19
N ASP A 22 -5.37 -3.94 14.06
CA ASP A 22 -5.66 -2.51 14.21
C ASP A 22 -5.23 -1.70 12.97
N LEU A 23 -4.10 -2.07 12.34
CA LEU A 23 -3.56 -1.43 11.14
C LEU A 23 -4.13 -1.99 9.82
N ASP A 24 -4.84 -3.12 9.86
CA ASP A 24 -5.30 -3.87 8.68
C ASP A 24 -4.17 -4.19 7.69
N ILE A 25 -3.00 -4.59 8.18
CA ILE A 25 -1.84 -4.96 7.36
C ILE A 25 -1.48 -6.44 7.51
N PRO A 26 -0.95 -7.09 6.47
CA PRO A 26 -0.47 -8.46 6.58
C PRO A 26 0.85 -8.53 7.34
N GLU A 27 1.11 -9.66 8.02
CA GLU A 27 2.31 -9.89 8.83
C GLU A 27 3.63 -9.67 8.06
N HIS A 28 3.63 -9.90 6.74
CA HIS A 28 4.80 -9.70 5.89
C HIS A 28 5.26 -8.23 5.88
N ASP A 29 4.34 -7.28 5.73
CA ASP A 29 4.67 -5.85 5.74
C ASP A 29 5.24 -5.42 7.10
N TRP A 30 4.67 -5.94 8.19
CA TRP A 30 5.21 -5.72 9.53
C TRP A 30 6.63 -6.28 9.70
N ARG A 31 6.90 -7.49 9.19
CA ARG A 31 8.24 -8.09 9.21
C ARG A 31 9.27 -7.28 8.43
N GLU A 32 8.87 -6.70 7.31
CA GLU A 32 9.72 -5.78 6.55
C GLU A 32 10.02 -4.52 7.38
N TRP A 33 9.02 -3.95 8.06
CA TRP A 33 9.22 -2.79 8.94
C TRP A 33 10.10 -3.08 10.15
N GLU A 34 9.99 -4.26 10.76
CA GLU A 34 10.93 -4.70 11.80
C GLU A 34 12.35 -4.78 11.24
N SER A 35 12.51 -5.31 10.02
CA SER A 35 13.82 -5.50 9.39
C SER A 35 14.47 -4.18 8.95
N THR A 36 13.68 -3.19 8.55
CA THR A 36 14.15 -1.85 8.17
C THR A 36 14.29 -0.89 9.36
N GLY A 37 13.85 -1.31 10.55
CA GLY A 37 13.84 -0.47 11.76
C GLY A 37 12.78 0.62 11.75
N GLN A 38 11.73 0.46 10.93
CA GLN A 38 10.56 1.33 10.89
C GLN A 38 9.46 0.92 11.86
N ALA A 39 9.51 -0.29 12.41
CA ALA A 39 8.56 -0.73 13.43
C ALA A 39 8.89 -0.14 14.82
N PRO A 40 7.87 0.08 15.68
CA PRO A 40 8.07 0.55 17.04
C PRO A 40 8.81 -0.50 17.90
N SER A 41 9.64 -0.04 18.82
CA SER A 41 10.41 -0.90 19.73
C SER A 41 9.49 -1.67 20.68
N GLY A 42 9.46 -2.99 20.54
CA GLY A 42 8.78 -3.91 21.45
C GLY A 42 9.68 -4.40 22.59
N VAL A 43 9.05 -4.86 23.66
CA VAL A 43 9.71 -5.56 24.77
C VAL A 43 9.39 -7.05 24.66
N ILE A 44 10.42 -7.89 24.78
CA ILE A 44 10.24 -9.35 24.85
C ILE A 44 9.80 -9.70 26.27
N PHE A 45 8.60 -10.24 26.40
CA PHE A 45 8.08 -10.76 27.66
C PHE A 45 8.72 -12.12 27.99
N PRO A 46 8.71 -12.54 29.27
CA PRO A 46 9.28 -13.83 29.68
C PRO A 46 8.65 -15.04 28.96
N ASP A 47 7.44 -14.90 28.44
CA ASP A 47 6.75 -15.90 27.60
C ASP A 47 7.30 -15.99 26.16
N GLY A 48 8.31 -15.18 25.80
CA GLY A 48 8.92 -15.13 24.47
C GLY A 48 8.15 -14.30 23.44
N GLN A 49 7.03 -13.69 23.83
CA GLN A 49 6.24 -12.82 22.96
C GLN A 49 6.75 -11.38 22.99
N VAL A 50 6.78 -10.73 21.82
CA VAL A 50 7.03 -9.30 21.72
C VAL A 50 5.73 -8.56 21.98
N ARG A 51 5.76 -7.61 22.91
CA ARG A 51 4.65 -6.67 23.14
C ARG A 51 5.13 -5.24 23.05
N ILE A 52 4.28 -4.38 22.50
CA ILE A 52 4.54 -2.96 22.36
C ILE A 52 3.57 -2.25 23.28
N SER A 53 4.07 -1.32 24.10
CA SER A 53 3.18 -0.54 24.95
C SER A 53 2.29 0.35 24.08
N ARG A 54 1.03 0.52 24.47
CA ARG A 54 0.07 1.36 23.74
C ARG A 54 0.63 2.76 23.51
N LEU A 55 1.31 3.32 24.52
CA LEU A 55 1.99 4.61 24.42
C LEU A 55 3.09 4.65 23.35
N ALA A 56 3.90 3.59 23.23
CA ALA A 56 4.95 3.53 22.21
C ALA A 56 4.36 3.36 20.81
N TYR A 57 3.28 2.57 20.69
CA TYR A 57 2.53 2.41 19.45
C TYR A 57 1.89 3.73 19.00
N ASP A 58 1.23 4.45 19.91
CA ASP A 58 0.57 5.73 19.62
C ASP A 58 1.57 6.82 19.21
N ARG A 59 2.71 6.91 19.91
CA ARG A 59 3.82 7.81 19.52
C ARG A 59 4.44 7.46 18.19
N TRP A 60 4.41 6.20 17.81
CA TRP A 60 4.90 5.76 16.52
C TRP A 60 3.90 6.13 15.43
N LEU A 61 2.60 5.93 15.66
CA LEU A 61 1.54 6.40 14.75
C LEU A 61 1.62 7.91 14.52
N ASP A 62 1.87 8.70 15.55
CA ASP A 62 2.03 10.17 15.45
C ASP A 62 3.27 10.59 14.62
N GLN A 63 4.28 9.71 14.55
CA GLN A 63 5.47 9.91 13.72
C GLN A 63 5.29 9.42 12.28
N LEU A 64 4.30 8.56 12.02
CA LEU A 64 3.98 8.17 10.66
C LEU A 64 3.39 9.38 9.94
N PRO A 65 3.83 9.66 8.71
CA PRO A 65 3.14 10.65 7.90
C PRO A 65 1.68 10.23 7.76
N ASP A 66 0.78 11.13 8.13
CA ASP A 66 -0.67 10.95 8.10
C ASP A 66 -1.08 10.47 6.69
N TYR A 67 -1.33 9.17 6.55
CA TYR A 67 -1.67 8.54 5.26
C TYR A 67 -3.11 8.88 4.81
N THR A 68 -3.76 9.86 5.44
CA THR A 68 -5.06 10.39 5.00
C THR A 68 -4.92 11.47 3.92
N ALA A 69 -3.69 11.75 3.47
CA ALA A 69 -3.48 12.58 2.29
C ALA A 69 -4.29 12.01 1.11
N PRO A 70 -5.06 12.84 0.38
CA PRO A 70 -5.66 12.39 -0.87
C PRO A 70 -4.53 11.81 -1.74
N LEU A 71 -4.84 10.80 -2.55
CA LEU A 71 -3.91 10.11 -3.44
C LEU A 71 -3.40 11.02 -4.58
N THR A 72 -2.87 12.19 -4.25
CA THR A 72 -2.45 13.26 -5.18
C THR A 72 -0.97 13.15 -5.56
N ASP A 73 -0.19 12.38 -4.81
CA ASP A 73 1.23 12.21 -5.08
C ASP A 73 1.47 11.05 -6.04
N THR A 74 2.18 11.35 -7.13
CA THR A 74 2.53 10.40 -8.20
C THR A 74 3.24 9.15 -7.66
N GLU A 75 3.91 9.23 -6.50
CA GLU A 75 4.51 8.08 -5.82
C GLU A 75 3.49 7.09 -5.25
N THR A 76 2.37 7.56 -4.71
CA THR A 76 1.30 6.69 -4.21
C THR A 76 0.50 6.10 -5.37
N ALA A 77 0.20 6.92 -6.38
CA ALA A 77 -0.39 6.45 -7.64
C ALA A 77 0.47 5.37 -8.31
N TYR A 78 1.80 5.54 -8.27
CA TYR A 78 2.76 4.56 -8.76
C TYR A 78 2.65 3.22 -8.03
N GLY A 79 2.57 3.23 -6.70
CA GLY A 79 2.41 2.00 -5.90
C GLY A 79 1.14 1.23 -6.28
N VAL A 80 -0.02 1.90 -6.28
CA VAL A 80 -1.31 1.25 -6.50
C VAL A 80 -1.51 0.79 -7.95
N ILE A 81 -1.10 1.59 -8.94
CA ILE A 81 -1.18 1.21 -10.37
C ILE A 81 -0.22 0.07 -10.67
N ARG A 82 1.01 0.10 -10.12
CA ARG A 82 1.97 -1.00 -10.25
C ARG A 82 1.41 -2.29 -9.65
N HIS A 83 0.77 -2.21 -8.49
CA HIS A 83 0.16 -3.36 -7.84
C HIS A 83 -0.98 -3.94 -8.69
N ALA A 84 -1.87 -3.10 -9.22
CA ALA A 84 -2.96 -3.52 -10.10
C ALA A 84 -2.45 -4.20 -11.38
N ILE A 85 -1.44 -3.62 -12.05
CA ILE A 85 -0.84 -4.20 -13.25
C ILE A 85 -0.16 -5.54 -12.94
N ARG A 86 0.50 -5.66 -11.78
CA ARG A 86 1.09 -6.93 -11.30
C ARG A 86 0.02 -7.99 -11.07
N HIS A 87 -1.10 -7.63 -10.44
CA HIS A 87 -2.21 -8.54 -10.19
C HIS A 87 -2.90 -8.98 -11.49
N ALA A 88 -2.98 -8.12 -12.50
CA ALA A 88 -3.49 -8.48 -13.83
C ALA A 88 -2.58 -9.47 -14.59
N GLY A 89 -1.32 -9.64 -14.16
CA GLY A 89 -0.40 -10.64 -14.69
C GLY A 89 -0.26 -10.59 -16.21
N ASP A 90 -0.38 -11.74 -16.86
CA ASP A 90 -0.20 -11.89 -18.32
C ASP A 90 -1.31 -11.20 -19.14
N ARG A 91 -2.50 -11.02 -18.54
CA ARG A 91 -3.60 -10.29 -19.19
C ARG A 91 -3.25 -8.81 -19.36
N GLY A 92 -2.50 -8.24 -18.42
CA GLY A 92 -2.21 -6.81 -18.33
C GLY A 92 -3.48 -5.94 -18.19
N LEU A 93 -3.27 -4.65 -18.00
CA LEU A 93 -4.35 -3.66 -17.96
C LEU A 93 -4.19 -2.66 -19.09
N SER A 94 -5.28 -2.31 -19.76
CA SER A 94 -5.31 -1.17 -20.67
C SER A 94 -5.44 0.15 -19.90
N ARG A 95 -5.09 1.26 -20.53
CA ARG A 95 -5.27 2.61 -19.97
C ARG A 95 -6.71 2.85 -19.50
N ASP A 96 -7.68 2.36 -20.28
CA ASP A 96 -9.11 2.48 -19.98
C ASP A 96 -9.47 1.67 -18.72
N GLU A 97 -9.04 0.41 -18.65
CA GLU A 97 -9.24 -0.44 -17.46
C GLU A 97 -8.59 0.18 -16.21
N VAL A 98 -7.40 0.79 -16.32
CA VAL A 98 -6.77 1.51 -15.19
C VAL A 98 -7.59 2.74 -14.79
N CYS A 99 -8.09 3.51 -15.77
CA CYS A 99 -8.98 4.64 -15.47
C CYS A 99 -10.26 4.19 -14.78
N GLU A 100 -10.90 3.10 -15.23
CA GLU A 100 -12.10 2.57 -14.58
C GLU A 100 -11.84 2.07 -13.16
N LEU A 101 -10.67 1.48 -12.90
CA LEU A 101 -10.31 0.98 -11.57
C LEU A 101 -10.02 2.10 -10.56
N PHE A 102 -9.57 3.27 -11.01
CA PHE A 102 -9.10 4.34 -10.15
C PHE A 102 -9.81 5.68 -10.37
N CYS A 103 -10.93 5.73 -11.09
CA CYS A 103 -11.63 6.98 -11.44
C CYS A 103 -12.13 7.77 -10.22
N ASP A 104 -12.46 7.10 -9.12
CA ASP A 104 -12.87 7.73 -7.85
C ASP A 104 -11.69 8.36 -7.08
N HIS A 105 -10.45 8.05 -7.48
CA HIS A 105 -9.26 8.33 -6.68
C HIS A 105 -8.15 9.06 -7.43
N LEU A 106 -8.07 8.93 -8.75
CA LEU A 106 -6.99 9.46 -9.58
C LEU A 106 -7.52 10.12 -10.85
N ASP A 107 -7.02 11.32 -11.13
CA ASP A 107 -7.25 11.98 -12.42
C ASP A 107 -6.54 11.24 -13.56
N THR A 108 -7.11 11.36 -14.76
CA THR A 108 -6.55 10.75 -15.97
C THR A 108 -5.12 11.20 -16.27
N THR A 109 -4.76 12.44 -15.91
CA THR A 109 -3.39 12.97 -16.07
C THR A 109 -2.41 12.22 -15.18
N THR A 110 -2.73 12.06 -13.89
CA THR A 110 -1.91 11.32 -12.92
C THR A 110 -1.72 9.87 -13.34
N ILE A 111 -2.76 9.24 -13.88
CA ILE A 111 -2.69 7.88 -14.44
C ILE A 111 -1.72 7.83 -15.62
N ASP A 112 -1.80 8.78 -16.56
CA ASP A 112 -0.94 8.82 -17.75
C ASP A 112 0.52 9.05 -17.38
N GLU A 113 0.78 9.98 -16.46
CA GLU A 113 2.12 10.24 -15.92
C GLU A 113 2.68 9.02 -15.22
N THR A 114 1.89 8.35 -14.38
CA THR A 114 2.30 7.15 -13.65
C THR A 114 2.62 5.98 -14.60
N LEU A 115 1.77 5.76 -15.61
CA LEU A 115 2.03 4.75 -16.65
C LEU A 115 3.33 5.06 -17.40
N ASN A 116 3.60 6.34 -17.70
CA ASN A 116 4.85 6.75 -18.33
C ASN A 116 6.07 6.53 -17.43
N VAL A 117 5.96 6.80 -16.12
CA VAL A 117 7.02 6.46 -15.15
C VAL A 117 7.26 4.96 -15.13
N LEU A 118 6.22 4.12 -15.07
CA LEU A 118 6.34 2.65 -15.06
C LEU A 118 6.99 2.10 -16.34
N LEU A 119 6.73 2.72 -17.49
CA LEU A 119 7.41 2.40 -18.74
C LEU A 119 8.90 2.79 -18.69
N LYS A 120 9.21 4.00 -18.20
CA LYS A 120 10.59 4.49 -18.08
C LYS A 120 11.43 3.69 -17.09
N THR A 121 10.83 3.23 -16.00
CA THR A 121 11.52 2.40 -14.98
C THR A 121 11.66 0.94 -15.41
N GLY A 122 11.09 0.55 -16.55
CA GLY A 122 11.16 -0.82 -17.08
C GLY A 122 10.36 -1.84 -16.27
N CYS A 123 9.48 -1.40 -15.37
CA CYS A 123 8.60 -2.27 -14.58
C CYS A 123 7.42 -2.81 -15.39
N CYS A 124 7.13 -2.21 -16.55
CA CYS A 124 6.00 -2.56 -17.39
C CYS A 124 6.38 -2.57 -18.87
N LEU A 125 5.78 -3.48 -19.63
CA LEU A 125 5.91 -3.53 -21.09
C LEU A 125 4.57 -3.19 -21.76
N PRO A 126 4.55 -2.23 -22.71
CA PRO A 126 3.36 -1.95 -23.48
C PRO A 126 3.22 -3.00 -24.57
N THR A 127 2.12 -3.75 -24.55
CA THR A 127 1.77 -4.72 -25.58
C THR A 127 0.54 -4.25 -26.31
N THR A 128 0.68 -4.00 -27.59
CA THR A 128 -0.45 -3.62 -28.43
C THR A 128 -1.18 -4.86 -28.90
N ILE A 129 -2.47 -4.96 -28.57
CA ILE A 129 -3.32 -6.06 -29.03
C ILE A 129 -4.48 -5.52 -29.85
N ASN A 130 -4.94 -6.32 -30.82
CA ASN A 130 -6.17 -6.03 -31.53
C ASN A 130 -7.34 -6.70 -30.78
N ALA A 131 -8.16 -5.90 -30.12
CA ALA A 131 -9.37 -6.36 -29.42
C ALA A 131 -10.60 -5.74 -30.10
N ASN A 132 -11.50 -6.58 -30.62
CA ASN A 132 -12.76 -6.15 -31.25
C ASN A 132 -12.57 -5.11 -32.38
N GLY A 133 -11.52 -5.27 -33.20
CA GLY A 133 -11.21 -4.34 -34.29
C GLY A 133 -10.63 -2.98 -33.84
N ARG A 134 -10.33 -2.83 -32.55
CA ARG A 134 -9.64 -1.67 -31.99
C ARG A 134 -8.25 -2.07 -31.49
N THR A 135 -7.28 -1.23 -31.79
CA THR A 135 -5.91 -1.34 -31.30
C THR A 135 -5.88 -0.85 -29.85
N VAL A 136 -5.62 -1.74 -28.89
CA VAL A 136 -5.56 -1.42 -27.45
C VAL A 136 -4.17 -1.71 -26.92
N THR A 137 -3.55 -0.71 -26.30
CA THR A 137 -2.28 -0.87 -25.58
C THR A 137 -2.57 -1.41 -24.19
N ARG A 138 -2.02 -2.58 -23.87
CA ARG A 138 -2.07 -3.20 -22.53
C ARG A 138 -0.71 -3.15 -21.87
N TYR A 139 -0.66 -2.67 -20.65
CA TYR A 139 0.52 -2.64 -19.80
C TYR A 139 0.58 -3.95 -19.03
N ARG A 140 1.64 -4.72 -19.27
CA ARG A 140 1.93 -5.96 -18.55
C ARG A 140 3.05 -5.73 -17.56
N TYR A 141 2.94 -6.31 -16.37
CA TYR A 141 4.01 -6.26 -15.40
C TYR A 141 5.19 -7.07 -15.90
N TRP A 142 6.36 -6.43 -15.97
CA TRP A 142 7.63 -7.05 -16.31
C TRP A 142 8.63 -6.63 -15.24
N GLY A 143 8.61 -7.33 -14.10
CA GLY A 143 9.59 -7.15 -13.03
C GLY A 143 10.75 -8.14 -13.14
N PRO A 144 11.93 -7.85 -12.55
CA PRO A 144 12.99 -8.85 -12.42
C PRO A 144 12.43 -10.07 -11.67
N ARG A 145 12.70 -11.26 -12.23
CA ARG A 145 12.37 -12.54 -11.61
C ARG A 145 13.11 -12.74 -10.30
#